data_AF-A0A958USV8-F1
#
_entry.id   AF-A0A958USV8-F1
#
_cell.length_a   1.000
_cell.length_b   1.000
_cell.length_c   1.000
_cell.angle_alpha   90.00
_cell.angle_beta   90.00
_cell.angle_gamma   90.00
#
_symmetry.space_group_name_H-M   'P 1'
#
loop_
_entity.id
_entity.type
_entity.pdbx_description
1 polymer ?
#
loop_
_entity_poly.entity_id
_entity_poly.type
_entity_poly.pdbx_seq_one_letter_code
_entity_poly.pdbx_strand_id
1 'polypeptide(L)'
;MTFLLTLLIVLFVAVAIRQLVKIYDLAQTNTSSTQVADDSDNKLNGNLMLGFLAFIYIFTIVCIVKWGDLPLLSHAASEHGPQIDNLMIISLVIIFIVQTITQFLLHFFAFKYRGEKGRKALFFADNNTLEAIWTIIPVIVLAGLIIYGLFTWTSIMNVNEDEDPLVIELYAQQFNWKARYAGDDNTLGL
;
A
#
# COMPACT_ATOMS: atom_id res chain seq x y z
N MET A 1 -4.47 -28.88 -26.57
CA MET A 1 -5.87 -28.89 -27.04
C MET A 1 -6.76 -28.00 -26.17
N THR A 2 -6.79 -28.21 -24.85
CA THR A 2 -7.57 -27.39 -23.88
C THR A 2 -7.17 -25.91 -23.87
N PHE A 3 -5.87 -25.58 -23.84
CA PHE A 3 -5.39 -24.19 -23.85
C PHE A 3 -5.85 -23.37 -25.08
N LEU A 4 -5.75 -23.96 -26.28
CA LEU A 4 -6.18 -23.32 -27.53
C LEU A 4 -7.70 -23.05 -27.53
N LEU A 5 -8.49 -24.00 -27.01
CA LEU A 5 -9.94 -23.88 -26.93
C LEU A 5 -10.35 -22.77 -25.94
N THR A 6 -9.70 -22.70 -24.77
CA THR A 6 -9.94 -21.65 -23.78
C THR A 6 -9.61 -20.26 -24.35
N LEU A 7 -8.49 -20.13 -25.06
CA LEU A 7 -8.09 -18.86 -25.70
C LEU A 7 -9.09 -18.40 -26.77
N LEU A 8 -9.58 -19.33 -27.61
CA LEU A 8 -10.60 -19.05 -28.60
C LEU A 8 -11.92 -18.60 -27.96
N ILE A 9 -12.36 -19.27 -26.89
CA ILE A 9 -13.57 -18.90 -26.16
C ILE A 9 -13.45 -17.48 -25.60
N VAL A 10 -12.34 -17.14 -24.95
CA VAL A 10 -12.09 -15.78 -24.41
C VAL A 10 -12.10 -14.74 -25.52
N LEU A 11 -11.48 -15.03 -26.67
CA LEU A 11 -11.48 -14.15 -27.83
C LEU A 11 -12.91 -13.91 -28.35
N PHE A 12 -13.71 -14.96 -28.52
CA PHE A 12 -15.09 -14.85 -28.97
C PHE A 12 -15.97 -14.07 -28.00
N VAL A 13 -15.79 -14.29 -26.69
CA VAL A 13 -16.49 -13.51 -25.65
C VAL A 13 -16.10 -12.03 -25.73
N ALA A 14 -14.82 -11.71 -25.87
CA ALA A 14 -14.36 -10.33 -26.00
C ALA A 14 -14.92 -9.65 -27.27
N VAL A 15 -14.97 -10.36 -28.41
CA VAL A 15 -15.56 -9.87 -29.65
C VAL A 15 -17.06 -9.67 -29.51
N ALA A 16 -17.78 -10.59 -28.87
CA ALA A 16 -19.22 -10.49 -28.63
C ALA A 16 -19.56 -9.28 -27.75
N ILE A 17 -18.81 -9.07 -26.66
CA ILE A 17 -18.95 -7.89 -25.80
C ILE A 17 -18.74 -6.61 -26.61
N ARG A 18 -17.68 -6.54 -27.42
CA ARG A 18 -17.40 -5.38 -28.28
C ARG A 18 -18.54 -5.09 -29.26
N GLN A 19 -19.13 -6.12 -29.86
CA GLN A 19 -20.24 -5.96 -30.80
C GLN A 19 -21.51 -5.47 -30.11
N LEU A 20 -21.83 -5.99 -28.92
CA LEU A 20 -22.97 -5.54 -28.13
C LEU A 20 -22.87 -4.06 -27.75
N VAL A 21 -21.68 -3.61 -27.30
CA VAL A 21 -21.42 -2.19 -27.01
C VAL A 21 -21.65 -1.33 -28.27
N LYS A 22 -21.14 -1.77 -29.43
CA LYS A 22 -21.30 -1.02 -30.69
C LYS A 22 -22.76 -0.94 -31.15
N ILE A 23 -23.55 -2.00 -30.98
CA ILE A 23 -24.98 -1.99 -31.29
C ILE A 23 -25.72 -1.03 -30.37
N TYR A 24 -25.38 -1.02 -29.09
CA TYR A 24 -25.96 -0.10 -28.11
C TYR A 24 -25.65 1.37 -28.46
N ASP A 25 -24.39 1.68 -28.81
CA ASP A 25 -23.98 3.01 -29.26
C ASP A 25 -24.73 3.45 -30.52
N LEU A 26 -24.89 2.56 -31.50
CA LEU A 26 -25.62 2.83 -32.75
C LEU A 26 -27.12 3.01 -32.53
N ALA A 27 -27.69 2.36 -31.50
CA ALA A 27 -29.09 2.51 -31.15
C ALA A 27 -29.38 3.84 -30.42
N GLN A 28 -28.35 4.51 -29.88
CA GLN A 28 -28.48 5.77 -29.16
C GLN A 28 -28.39 6.97 -30.13
N THR A 29 -29.46 7.25 -30.87
CA THR A 29 -29.49 8.25 -31.94
C THR A 29 -29.63 9.72 -31.50
N ASN A 30 -29.63 10.03 -30.20
CA ASN A 30 -29.87 11.40 -29.69
C ASN A 30 -28.95 11.84 -28.52
N THR A 31 -27.87 11.12 -28.23
CA THR A 31 -26.89 11.57 -27.24
C THR A 31 -25.80 12.37 -27.97
N SER A 32 -25.77 13.67 -27.73
CA SER A 32 -24.64 14.53 -28.12
C SER A 32 -23.38 14.04 -27.39
N SER A 33 -22.66 13.09 -27.98
CA SER A 33 -21.41 12.56 -27.44
C SER A 33 -20.29 13.59 -27.64
N THR A 34 -20.38 14.72 -26.95
CA THR A 34 -19.32 15.70 -26.90
C THR A 34 -18.14 15.10 -26.16
N GLN A 35 -16.92 15.21 -26.70
CA GLN A 35 -15.70 14.74 -26.01
C GLN A 35 -15.39 15.52 -24.72
N VAL A 36 -16.10 16.62 -24.48
CA VAL A 36 -15.94 17.49 -23.31
C VAL A 36 -16.99 17.10 -22.28
N ALA A 37 -16.54 16.73 -21.08
CA ALA A 37 -17.40 16.39 -19.95
C ALA A 37 -18.36 17.54 -19.60
N ASP A 38 -19.63 17.21 -19.36
CA ASP A 38 -20.63 18.19 -18.93
C ASP A 38 -20.72 18.32 -17.40
N ASP A 39 -21.60 19.20 -16.91
CA ASP A 39 -21.76 19.43 -15.46
C ASP A 39 -22.37 18.21 -14.75
N SER A 40 -23.15 17.39 -15.46
CA SER A 40 -23.72 16.15 -14.92
C SER A 40 -22.62 15.10 -14.75
N ASP A 41 -21.75 14.95 -15.74
CA ASP A 41 -20.57 14.07 -15.69
C ASP A 41 -19.64 14.47 -14.54
N ASN A 42 -19.34 15.77 -14.40
CA ASN A 42 -18.49 16.27 -13.33
C ASN A 42 -19.13 16.06 -11.94
N LYS A 43 -20.45 16.23 -11.82
CA LYS A 43 -21.18 15.96 -10.58
C LYS A 43 -21.18 14.49 -10.22
N LEU A 44 -21.39 13.60 -11.20
CA LEU A 44 -21.32 12.16 -11.01
C LEU A 44 -19.92 11.74 -10.58
N ASN A 45 -18.89 12.14 -11.32
CA ASN A 45 -17.49 11.83 -11.01
C ASN A 45 -17.08 12.36 -9.63
N GLY A 46 -17.48 13.59 -9.28
CA GLY A 46 -17.22 14.14 -7.94
C GLY A 46 -17.87 13.30 -6.83
N ASN A 47 -19.12 12.88 -7.01
CA ASN A 47 -19.79 12.00 -6.04
C ASN A 47 -19.13 10.62 -5.98
N LEU A 48 -18.72 10.07 -7.12
CA LEU A 48 -18.00 8.79 -7.19
C LEU A 48 -16.65 8.85 -6.47
N MET A 49 -15.94 9.98 -6.49
CA MET A 49 -14.72 10.16 -5.70
C MET A 49 -14.97 10.00 -4.20
N LEU A 50 -16.07 10.56 -3.67
CA LEU A 50 -16.44 10.36 -2.26
C LEU A 50 -16.90 8.92 -1.98
N GLY A 51 -17.64 8.30 -2.90
CA GLY A 51 -18.01 6.89 -2.80
C GLY A 51 -16.78 5.98 -2.77
N PHE A 52 -15.80 6.25 -3.62
CA PHE A 52 -14.54 5.52 -3.66
C PHE A 52 -13.71 5.73 -2.39
N LEU A 53 -13.69 6.95 -1.84
CA LEU A 53 -13.07 7.25 -0.55
C LEU A 53 -13.70 6.42 0.59
N ALA A 54 -15.03 6.34 0.64
CA ALA A 54 -15.71 5.52 1.63
C ALA A 54 -15.37 4.03 1.45
N PHE A 55 -15.36 3.54 0.20
CA PHE A 55 -14.98 2.17 -0.14
C PHE A 55 -13.58 1.82 0.36
N ILE A 56 -12.56 2.64 0.05
CA ILE A 56 -11.17 2.34 0.45
C ILE A 56 -11.00 2.37 1.96
N TYR A 57 -11.69 3.27 2.68
CA TYR A 57 -11.63 3.31 4.14
C TYR A 57 -12.32 2.12 4.79
N ILE A 58 -13.52 1.76 4.33
CA ILE A 58 -14.21 0.57 4.81
C ILE A 58 -13.35 -0.67 4.54
N PHE A 59 -12.80 -0.79 3.33
CA PHE A 59 -11.92 -1.89 2.96
C PHE A 59 -10.69 -1.95 3.86
N THR A 60 -10.03 -0.81 4.09
CA THR A 60 -8.85 -0.72 4.98
C THR A 60 -9.19 -1.12 6.42
N ILE A 61 -10.31 -0.64 6.96
CA ILE A 61 -10.77 -1.00 8.31
C ILE A 61 -11.06 -2.49 8.40
N VAL A 62 -11.74 -3.06 7.41
CA VAL A 62 -11.99 -4.52 7.33
C VAL A 62 -10.67 -5.28 7.31
N CYS A 63 -9.68 -4.81 6.55
CA CYS A 63 -8.38 -5.44 6.51
C CYS A 63 -7.65 -5.40 7.86
N ILE A 64 -7.68 -4.27 8.55
CA ILE A 64 -7.07 -4.13 9.88
C ILE A 64 -7.83 -4.99 10.91
N VAL A 65 -9.15 -5.08 10.85
CA VAL A 65 -9.92 -5.89 11.82
C VAL A 65 -9.72 -7.39 11.58
N LYS A 66 -9.69 -7.83 10.32
CA LYS A 66 -9.59 -9.27 9.99
C LYS A 66 -8.17 -9.80 9.96
N TRP A 67 -7.23 -8.94 9.57
CA TRP A 67 -5.84 -9.30 9.31
C TRP A 67 -4.86 -8.30 9.94
N GLY A 68 -5.29 -7.51 10.92
CA GLY A 68 -4.38 -6.62 11.66
C GLY A 68 -3.39 -7.37 12.57
N ASP A 69 -3.62 -8.66 12.82
CA ASP A 69 -2.73 -9.54 13.58
C ASP A 69 -1.68 -10.24 12.68
N LEU A 70 -1.50 -9.74 11.46
CA LEU A 70 -0.48 -10.23 10.52
C LEU A 70 0.94 -10.12 11.11
N PRO A 71 1.89 -10.94 10.64
CA PRO A 71 3.21 -11.05 11.25
C PRO A 71 3.92 -9.68 11.31
N LEU A 72 4.65 -9.44 12.40
CA LEU A 72 5.36 -8.19 12.77
C LEU A 72 4.54 -7.14 13.56
N LEU A 73 3.39 -7.53 14.14
CA LEU A 73 2.57 -6.65 14.99
C LEU A 73 2.33 -7.21 16.40
N SER A 74 2.60 -8.49 16.61
CA SER A 74 2.31 -9.22 17.84
C SER A 74 3.08 -10.55 17.84
N HIS A 75 3.07 -11.24 18.98
CA HIS A 75 3.59 -12.61 19.13
C HIS A 75 5.09 -12.78 18.82
N ALA A 76 5.91 -11.84 19.28
CA ALA A 76 7.37 -11.99 19.27
C ALA A 76 7.80 -13.33 19.91
N ALA A 77 8.58 -14.11 19.16
CA ALA A 77 9.13 -15.40 19.59
C ALA A 77 10.60 -15.32 20.04
N SER A 78 11.15 -14.11 20.15
CA SER A 78 12.52 -13.83 20.59
C SER A 78 12.56 -12.57 21.45
N GLU A 79 13.65 -12.39 22.21
CA GLU A 79 13.87 -11.17 23.02
C GLU A 79 13.97 -9.90 22.16
N HIS A 80 14.48 -10.02 20.93
CA HIS A 80 14.59 -8.91 19.99
C HIS A 80 13.25 -8.57 19.30
N GLY A 81 12.32 -9.53 19.22
CA GLY A 81 11.06 -9.39 18.51
C GLY A 81 10.21 -8.18 18.95
N PRO A 82 10.00 -7.93 20.27
CA PRO A 82 9.18 -6.81 20.72
C PRO A 82 9.72 -5.43 20.28
N GLN A 83 11.04 -5.28 20.13
CA GLN A 83 11.63 -4.03 19.66
C GLN A 83 11.32 -3.79 18.18
N ILE A 84 11.37 -4.85 17.36
CA ILE A 84 11.01 -4.82 15.94
C ILE A 84 9.50 -4.54 15.79
N ASP A 85 8.67 -5.25 16.55
CA ASP A 85 7.21 -5.08 16.51
C ASP A 85 6.81 -3.64 16.88
N ASN A 86 7.43 -3.06 17.91
CA ASN A 86 7.20 -1.65 18.26
C ASN A 86 7.59 -0.69 17.14
N LEU A 87 8.74 -0.88 16.50
CA LEU A 87 9.18 -0.08 15.36
C LEU A 87 8.17 -0.19 14.19
N MET A 88 7.66 -1.39 13.94
CA MET A 88 6.65 -1.64 12.90
C MET A 88 5.33 -0.93 13.23
N ILE A 89 4.82 -1.09 14.47
CA ILE A 89 3.57 -0.46 14.92
C ILE A 89 3.65 1.06 14.80
N ILE A 90 4.73 1.67 15.31
CA ILE A 90 4.94 3.13 15.24
C ILE A 90 4.93 3.59 13.78
N SER A 91 5.66 2.89 12.91
CA SER A 91 5.74 3.21 11.48
C SER A 91 4.37 3.12 10.80
N LEU A 92 3.63 2.05 11.06
CA LEU A 92 2.30 1.84 10.49
C LEU A 92 1.32 2.89 10.97
N VAL A 93 1.30 3.22 12.27
CA VAL A 93 0.41 4.27 12.82
C VAL A 93 0.67 5.61 12.13
N ILE A 94 1.94 6.00 11.98
CA ILE A 94 2.31 7.25 11.29
C ILE A 94 1.84 7.23 9.83
N ILE A 95 2.12 6.16 9.10
CA ILE A 95 1.73 6.01 7.69
C ILE A 95 0.21 6.05 7.55
N PHE A 96 -0.53 5.31 8.36
CA PHE A 96 -2.00 5.28 8.29
C PHE A 96 -2.63 6.63 8.63
N ILE A 97 -2.10 7.37 9.59
CA ILE A 97 -2.58 8.72 9.90
C ILE A 97 -2.38 9.65 8.69
N VAL A 98 -1.14 9.73 8.18
CA VAL A 98 -0.80 10.62 7.06
C VAL A 98 -1.55 10.23 5.79
N GLN A 99 -1.64 8.94 5.50
CA GLN A 99 -2.37 8.39 4.36
C GLN A 99 -3.87 8.71 4.48
N THR A 100 -4.47 8.51 5.66
CA THR A 100 -5.89 8.81 5.86
C THR A 100 -6.18 10.28 5.59
N ILE A 101 -5.40 11.19 6.17
CA ILE A 101 -5.58 12.64 5.99
C ILE A 101 -5.39 13.03 4.50
N THR A 102 -4.29 12.58 3.90
CA THR A 102 -3.95 12.92 2.50
C THR A 102 -5.01 12.39 1.53
N GLN A 103 -5.43 11.14 1.71
CA GLN A 103 -6.44 10.51 0.88
C GLN A 103 -7.78 11.25 0.96
N PHE A 104 -8.20 11.64 2.18
CA PHE A 104 -9.40 12.45 2.39
C PHE A 104 -9.30 13.77 1.64
N LEU A 105 -8.20 14.51 1.83
CA LEU A 105 -8.00 15.82 1.21
C LEU A 105 -8.05 15.75 -0.32
N LEU A 106 -7.41 14.74 -0.93
CA LEU A 106 -7.41 14.57 -2.39
C LEU A 106 -8.81 14.28 -2.96
N HIS A 107 -9.55 13.36 -2.34
CA HIS A 107 -10.90 13.01 -2.82
C HIS A 107 -11.91 14.12 -2.53
N PHE A 108 -11.78 14.78 -1.38
CA PHE A 108 -12.58 15.97 -1.06
C PHE A 108 -12.29 17.12 -2.02
N PHE A 109 -11.02 17.33 -2.38
CA PHE A 109 -10.63 18.36 -3.34
C PHE A 109 -11.26 18.07 -4.72
N ALA A 110 -11.16 16.84 -5.21
CA ALA A 110 -11.79 16.43 -6.46
C ALA A 110 -13.32 16.63 -6.45
N PHE A 111 -13.98 16.35 -5.32
CA PHE A 111 -15.42 16.58 -5.16
C PHE A 111 -15.80 18.08 -5.11
N LYS A 112 -15.09 18.87 -4.30
CA LYS A 112 -15.40 20.30 -4.03
C LYS A 112 -15.05 21.22 -5.20
N TYR A 113 -13.97 20.89 -5.90
CA TYR A 113 -13.42 21.67 -7.02
C TYR A 113 -13.63 20.98 -8.37
N ARG A 114 -14.65 20.11 -8.48
CA ARG A 114 -15.11 19.57 -9.76
C ARG A 114 -15.43 20.69 -10.77
N GLY A 115 -15.30 20.37 -12.05
CA GLY A 115 -15.61 21.31 -13.13
C GLY A 115 -17.09 21.71 -13.14
N GLU A 116 -17.35 23.02 -13.23
CA GLU A 116 -18.69 23.59 -13.36
C GLU A 116 -18.65 24.69 -14.43
N LYS A 117 -19.59 24.66 -15.38
CA LYS A 117 -19.65 25.68 -16.44
C LYS A 117 -19.73 27.08 -15.84
N GLY A 118 -18.87 27.97 -16.33
CA GLY A 118 -18.77 29.37 -15.86
C GLY A 118 -17.92 29.56 -14.60
N ARG A 119 -17.50 28.49 -13.91
CA ARG A 119 -16.59 28.58 -12.76
C ARG A 119 -15.15 28.63 -13.24
N LYS A 120 -14.45 29.72 -12.93
CA LYS A 120 -13.02 29.88 -13.24
C LYS A 120 -12.18 29.28 -12.11
N ALA A 121 -11.12 28.56 -12.47
CA ALA A 121 -10.13 28.08 -11.51
C ALA A 121 -9.41 29.26 -10.86
N LEU A 122 -9.18 29.18 -9.55
CA LEU A 122 -8.30 30.12 -8.86
C LEU A 122 -6.86 29.83 -9.30
N PHE A 123 -6.17 30.83 -9.84
CA PHE A 123 -4.74 30.72 -10.09
C PHE A 123 -3.99 31.09 -8.81
N PHE A 124 -3.42 30.07 -8.17
CA PHE A 124 -2.62 30.18 -6.96
C PHE A 124 -1.38 29.32 -7.17
N ALA A 125 -0.25 29.96 -7.50
CA ALA A 125 0.93 29.25 -8.00
C ALA A 125 1.81 28.72 -6.87
N ASP A 126 1.97 29.50 -5.80
CA ASP A 126 2.96 29.23 -4.75
C ASP A 126 2.47 29.63 -3.36
N ASN A 127 2.99 28.92 -2.36
CA ASN A 127 2.87 29.31 -0.96
C ASN A 127 4.07 28.80 -0.17
N ASN A 128 5.09 29.64 -0.04
CA ASN A 128 6.33 29.33 0.67
C ASN A 128 6.08 28.82 2.10
N THR A 129 5.06 29.32 2.80
CA THR A 129 4.74 28.87 4.16
C THR A 129 4.19 27.45 4.16
N LEU A 130 3.25 27.12 3.26
CA LEU A 130 2.70 25.78 3.14
C LEU A 130 3.77 24.78 2.67
N GLU A 131 4.61 25.22 1.74
CA GLU A 131 5.74 24.45 1.21
C GLU A 131 6.76 24.11 2.29
N ALA A 132 7.09 25.08 3.15
CA ALA A 132 7.98 24.83 4.28
C ALA A 132 7.37 23.82 5.26
N ILE A 133 6.07 23.95 5.59
CA ILE A 133 5.38 23.06 6.53
C ILE A 133 5.39 21.61 6.01
N TRP A 134 4.98 21.37 4.76
CA TRP A 134 4.92 20.02 4.20
C TRP A 134 6.29 19.43 3.88
N THR A 135 7.37 20.21 3.95
CA THR A 135 8.74 19.73 3.72
C THR A 135 9.43 19.41 5.04
N ILE A 136 9.36 20.34 5.99
CA ILE A 136 10.06 20.23 7.28
C ILE A 136 9.44 19.12 8.14
N ILE A 137 8.11 19.02 8.19
CA ILE A 137 7.44 18.00 9.03
C ILE A 137 7.84 16.58 8.60
N PRO A 138 7.71 16.18 7.31
CA PRO A 138 8.15 14.84 6.89
C PRO A 138 9.64 14.58 7.13
N VAL A 139 10.50 15.58 6.90
CA VAL A 139 11.94 15.44 7.14
C VAL A 139 12.23 15.11 8.61
N ILE A 140 11.62 15.82 9.56
CA ILE A 140 11.82 15.57 11.00
C ILE A 140 11.29 14.20 11.41
N VAL A 141 10.08 13.85 10.96
CA VAL A 141 9.44 12.55 11.29
C VAL A 141 10.27 11.39 10.75
N LEU A 142 10.70 11.46 9.48
CA LEU A 142 11.53 10.42 8.86
C LEU A 142 12.90 10.33 9.51
N ALA A 143 13.55 11.45 9.82
CA ALA A 143 14.83 11.46 10.52
C ALA A 143 14.72 10.75 11.88
N GLY A 144 13.65 11.04 12.65
CA GLY A 144 13.39 10.37 13.92
C GLY A 144 13.20 8.85 13.77
N LEU A 145 12.40 8.41 12.79
CA LEU A 145 12.19 6.99 12.50
C LEU A 145 13.46 6.28 12.07
N ILE A 146 14.28 6.91 11.22
CA ILE A 146 15.55 6.35 10.76
C ILE A 146 16.51 6.17 11.93
N ILE A 147 16.66 7.20 12.78
CA ILE A 147 17.52 7.13 13.95
C ILE A 147 17.06 5.99 14.88
N TYR A 148 15.76 5.90 15.16
CA TYR A 148 15.21 4.84 15.99
C TYR A 148 15.46 3.45 15.38
N GLY A 149 15.21 3.29 14.07
CA GLY A 149 15.48 2.06 13.34
C GLY A 149 16.96 1.66 13.36
N LEU A 150 17.88 2.62 13.24
CA LEU A 150 19.33 2.37 13.32
C LEU A 150 19.75 1.89 14.72
N PHE A 151 19.19 2.45 15.79
CA PHE A 151 19.45 1.96 17.15
C PHE A 151 18.93 0.54 17.35
N THR A 152 17.69 0.25 16.94
CA THR A 152 17.13 -1.11 17.00
C THR A 152 17.98 -2.09 16.18
N TRP A 153 18.36 -1.73 14.96
CA TRP A 153 19.23 -2.55 14.11
C TRP A 153 20.56 -2.85 14.79
N THR A 154 21.23 -1.83 15.32
CA THR A 154 22.55 -1.98 15.95
C THR A 154 22.45 -2.84 17.21
N SER A 155 21.39 -2.67 18.01
CA SER A 155 21.16 -3.48 19.21
C SER A 155 20.93 -4.96 18.91
N ILE A 156 20.35 -5.29 17.75
CA ILE A 156 20.03 -6.66 17.35
C ILE A 156 21.21 -7.32 16.63
N MET A 157 21.93 -6.57 15.80
CA MET A 157 23.03 -7.09 15.00
C MET A 157 24.36 -7.14 15.75
N ASN A 158 24.47 -6.45 16.88
CA ASN A 158 25.66 -6.55 17.73
C ASN A 158 25.55 -7.79 18.63
N VAL A 159 25.91 -8.94 18.07
CA VAL A 159 25.87 -10.24 18.75
C VAL A 159 26.91 -10.26 19.87
N ASN A 160 26.48 -10.58 21.09
CA ASN A 160 27.38 -10.84 22.20
C ASN A 160 27.87 -12.30 22.12
N GLU A 161 29.15 -12.50 21.76
CA GLU A 161 29.75 -13.84 21.72
C GLU A 161 30.20 -14.33 23.11
N ASP A 162 30.14 -13.48 24.14
CA ASP A 162 30.59 -13.82 25.50
C ASP A 162 29.62 -14.76 26.24
N GLU A 163 28.41 -14.97 25.71
CA GLU A 163 27.32 -15.73 26.37
C GLU A 163 27.26 -17.22 25.97
N ASP A 164 28.38 -17.82 25.54
CA ASP A 164 28.49 -19.24 25.11
C ASP A 164 27.29 -19.70 24.23
N PRO A 165 27.10 -19.07 23.06
CA PRO A 165 25.92 -19.31 22.23
C PRO A 165 25.92 -20.73 21.65
N LEU A 166 24.73 -21.32 21.48
CA LEU A 166 24.60 -22.60 20.79
C LEU A 166 24.97 -22.45 19.31
N VAL A 167 26.03 -23.14 18.88
CA VAL A 167 26.48 -23.10 17.48
C VAL A 167 25.70 -24.10 16.62
N ILE A 168 24.99 -23.59 15.60
CA ILE A 168 24.27 -24.40 14.61
C ILE A 168 24.71 -23.98 13.21
N GLU A 169 25.14 -24.95 12.41
CA GLU A 169 25.48 -24.76 11.01
C GLU A 169 24.31 -25.21 10.11
N LEU A 170 23.93 -24.38 9.15
CA LEU A 170 22.79 -24.60 8.26
C LEU A 170 23.26 -24.66 6.80
N TYR A 171 23.01 -25.78 6.13
CA TYR A 171 23.24 -25.96 4.70
C TYR A 171 21.94 -25.83 3.92
N ALA A 172 21.93 -24.90 2.97
CA ALA A 172 20.87 -24.78 1.97
C ALA A 172 21.11 -25.77 0.81
N GLN A 173 20.09 -26.54 0.45
CA GLN A 173 20.09 -27.49 -0.67
C GLN A 173 18.83 -27.30 -1.52
N GLN A 174 18.84 -27.71 -2.79
CA GLN A 174 17.63 -27.74 -3.61
C GLN A 174 16.98 -29.13 -3.51
N PHE A 175 15.81 -29.34 -2.91
CA PHE A 175 14.94 -28.44 -2.15
C PHE A 175 14.89 -28.89 -0.69
N ASN A 176 15.95 -28.63 0.07
CA ASN A 176 16.15 -29.15 1.44
C ASN A 176 17.00 -28.20 2.30
N TRP A 177 16.94 -28.36 3.61
CA TRP A 177 17.84 -27.73 4.57
C TRP A 177 18.44 -28.80 5.47
N LYS A 178 19.75 -28.74 5.72
CA LYS A 178 20.43 -29.62 6.67
C LYS A 178 21.04 -28.79 7.78
N ALA A 179 20.56 -28.97 9.00
CA ALA A 179 21.16 -28.35 10.19
C ALA A 179 22.14 -29.32 10.86
N ARG A 180 23.24 -28.80 11.37
CA ARG A 180 24.25 -29.51 12.16
C ARG A 180 24.50 -28.75 13.45
N TYR A 181 24.31 -29.41 14.58
CA TYR A 181 24.61 -28.87 15.91
C TYR A 181 26.08 -29.12 16.26
N ALA A 182 26.69 -28.21 17.01
CA ALA A 182 27.98 -28.44 17.62
C ALA A 182 27.93 -29.57 18.68
N GLY A 183 29.10 -30.15 18.99
CA GLY A 183 29.22 -31.16 20.05
C GLY A 183 29.07 -30.56 21.46
N ASP A 184 29.20 -31.41 22.48
CA ASP A 184 29.18 -30.96 23.90
C ASP A 184 30.31 -29.97 24.23
N ASP A 185 31.34 -29.89 23.38
CA ASP A 185 32.44 -28.94 23.43
C ASP A 185 32.16 -27.62 22.69
N ASN A 186 30.91 -27.45 22.19
CA ASN A 186 30.44 -26.33 21.36
C ASN A 186 31.30 -26.11 20.10
N THR A 187 32.00 -27.16 19.62
CA THR A 187 32.76 -27.10 18.36
C THR A 187 32.08 -27.88 17.24
N LEU A 188 32.25 -27.38 16.01
CA LEU A 188 31.82 -28.09 14.81
C LEU A 188 32.91 -29.07 14.40
N GLY A 189 32.59 -30.36 14.38
CA GLY A 189 33.48 -31.39 13.83
C GLY A 189 33.78 -31.16 12.34
N LEU A 190 35.02 -31.46 11.93
CA LEU A 190 35.44 -31.44 10.52
C LEU A 190 34.64 -32.44 9.67
#